data_AF-A0A7L4NRS9-F1
#
_entry.id   AF-A0A7L4NRS9-F1
#
_cell.length_a   1.000
_cell.length_b   1.000
_cell.length_c   1.000
_cell.angle_alpha   90.00
_cell.angle_beta   90.00
_cell.angle_gamma   90.00
#
_symmetry.space_group_name_H-M   'P 1'
#
loop_
_entity.id
_entity.type
_entity.pdbx_description
1 polymer ?
#
loop_
_entity_poly.entity_id
_entity_poly.type
_entity_poly.pdbx_seq_one_letter_code
_entity_poly.pdbx_strand_id
1 'polypeptide(L)'
;VAEPDLLKACAGADILLFVVPHQFIGKVCDQLKGHVKKEAVGMSLIKGVDEGPDGLRLISDIIQEKLGIEMSVLMGANIANEVAEEKFCETTIGCRNRQHGQVLKELMQTPNFRVTVVPEADTVEICGALK
;
A
#
# COMPACT_ATOMS: atom_id res chain seq x y z
N VAL A 1 -1.92 -13.30 -17.40
CA VAL A 1 -2.71 -14.39 -16.76
C VAL A 1 -2.77 -14.08 -15.27
N ALA A 2 -3.93 -14.20 -14.62
CA ALA A 2 -4.05 -14.00 -13.17
C ALA A 2 -3.55 -15.25 -12.42
N GLU A 3 -2.76 -15.05 -11.36
CA GLU A 3 -2.29 -16.12 -10.48
C GLU A 3 -3.21 -16.20 -9.24
N PRO A 4 -3.97 -17.30 -9.04
CA PRO A 4 -4.89 -17.44 -7.91
C PRO A 4 -4.21 -17.80 -6.58
N ASP A 5 -2.98 -18.34 -6.60
CA ASP A 5 -2.24 -18.69 -5.39
C ASP A 5 -1.44 -17.48 -4.88
N LEU A 6 -1.77 -17.01 -3.67
CA LEU A 6 -1.14 -15.83 -3.07
C LEU A 6 0.38 -15.98 -2.89
N LEU A 7 0.85 -17.17 -2.49
CA LEU A 7 2.27 -17.40 -2.25
C LEU A 7 3.04 -17.39 -3.57
N LYS A 8 2.48 -17.98 -4.63
CA LYS A 8 3.06 -17.92 -5.97
C LYS A 8 3.05 -16.50 -6.54
N ALA A 9 1.96 -15.77 -6.34
CA ALA A 9 1.84 -14.39 -6.83
C ALA A 9 2.88 -13.46 -6.19
N CYS A 10 3.23 -13.69 -4.93
CA CYS A 10 4.20 -12.90 -4.18
C CYS A 10 5.63 -13.47 -4.19
N ALA A 11 5.82 -14.69 -4.71
CA ALA A 11 7.12 -15.36 -4.69
C ALA A 11 8.17 -14.54 -5.45
N GLY A 12 9.23 -14.14 -4.75
CA GLY A 12 10.32 -13.40 -5.37
C GLY A 12 10.04 -11.92 -5.64
N ALA A 13 8.91 -11.37 -5.19
CA ALA A 13 8.59 -9.96 -5.34
C ALA A 13 9.50 -9.07 -4.47
N ASP A 14 10.01 -7.98 -5.05
CA ASP A 14 10.75 -6.92 -4.33
C ASP A 14 9.84 -5.78 -3.86
N ILE A 15 8.68 -5.61 -4.52
CA ILE A 15 7.66 -4.63 -4.15
C ILE A 15 6.30 -5.34 -4.07
N LEU A 16 5.60 -5.15 -2.95
CA LEU A 16 4.27 -5.73 -2.70
C LEU A 16 3.23 -4.62 -2.60
N LEU A 17 2.25 -4.62 -3.51
CA LEU A 17 1.11 -3.68 -3.48
C LEU A 17 -0.09 -4.34 -2.80
N PHE A 18 -0.49 -3.81 -1.65
CA PHE A 18 -1.65 -4.30 -0.91
C PHE A 18 -2.89 -3.49 -1.30
N VAL A 19 -3.77 -4.11 -2.09
CA VAL A 19 -4.97 -3.47 -2.66
C VAL A 19 -6.19 -4.38 -2.50
N VAL A 20 -6.46 -4.80 -1.26
CA VAL A 20 -7.59 -5.66 -0.91
C VAL A 20 -8.54 -4.93 0.03
N PRO A 21 -9.83 -5.32 0.13
CA PRO A 21 -10.70 -4.82 1.18
C PRO A 21 -10.06 -5.03 2.57
N HIS A 22 -10.09 -4.01 3.42
CA HIS A 22 -9.33 -3.98 4.68
C HIS A 22 -9.60 -5.20 5.57
N GLN A 23 -10.85 -5.67 5.63
CA GLN A 23 -11.27 -6.85 6.40
C GLN A 23 -10.52 -8.16 6.05
N PHE A 24 -9.85 -8.23 4.89
CA PHE A 24 -9.08 -9.41 4.48
C PHE A 24 -7.58 -9.30 4.76
N ILE A 25 -7.07 -8.12 5.16
CA ILE A 25 -5.63 -7.88 5.26
C ILE A 25 -4.96 -8.78 6.29
N GLY A 26 -5.62 -9.04 7.43
CA GLY A 26 -5.10 -9.94 8.45
C GLY A 26 -4.83 -11.34 7.90
N LYS A 27 -5.80 -11.94 7.21
CA LYS A 27 -5.70 -13.27 6.60
C LYS A 27 -4.66 -13.32 5.47
N VAL A 28 -4.51 -12.23 4.70
CA VAL A 28 -3.47 -12.11 3.67
C VAL A 28 -2.08 -12.11 4.31
N CYS A 29 -1.88 -11.29 5.34
CA CYS A 29 -0.60 -11.21 6.05
C CYS A 29 -0.25 -12.53 6.76
N ASP A 30 -1.22 -13.23 7.33
CA ASP A 30 -1.00 -14.52 8.00
C ASP A 30 -0.47 -15.58 7.02
N GLN A 31 -0.94 -15.58 5.77
CA GLN A 31 -0.44 -16.47 4.73
C GLN A 31 0.97 -16.05 4.27
N LEU A 32 1.19 -14.76 4.05
CA LEU A 32 2.48 -14.23 3.57
C LEU A 32 3.60 -14.27 4.62
N LYS A 33 3.27 -14.40 5.90
CA LYS A 33 4.26 -14.43 6.99
C LYS A 33 5.31 -15.52 6.74
N GLY A 34 6.58 -15.11 6.68
CA GLY A 34 7.72 -15.99 6.42
C GLY A 34 7.96 -16.34 4.94
N HIS A 35 7.12 -15.86 4.03
CA HIS A 35 7.21 -16.11 2.58
C HIS A 35 7.57 -14.86 1.77
N VAL A 36 7.86 -13.74 2.44
CA VAL A 36 8.25 -12.46 1.83
C VAL A 36 9.76 -12.27 1.97
N LYS A 37 10.41 -11.67 0.96
CA LYS A 37 11.83 -11.30 1.05
C LYS A 37 12.02 -10.28 2.18
N LYS A 38 13.12 -10.38 2.92
CA LYS A 38 13.40 -9.45 4.03
C LYS A 38 13.57 -8.02 3.55
N GLU A 39 14.09 -7.85 2.35
CA GLU A 39 14.39 -6.58 1.70
C GLU A 39 13.22 -6.06 0.84
N ALA A 40 12.09 -6.78 0.80
CA ALA A 40 10.94 -6.32 0.05
C ALA A 40 10.37 -5.04 0.66
N VAL A 41 9.77 -4.20 -0.19
CA VAL A 41 9.08 -2.98 0.21
C VAL A 41 7.58 -3.18 -0.02
N GLY A 42 6.76 -2.83 0.97
CA GLY A 42 5.31 -2.85 0.84
C GLY A 42 4.72 -1.47 0.61
N MET A 43 3.63 -1.40 -0.15
CA MET A 43 2.80 -0.21 -0.27
C MET A 43 1.31 -0.56 -0.14
N SER A 44 0.63 0.07 0.82
CA SER A 44 -0.81 -0.10 1.02
C SER A 44 -1.60 0.96 0.27
N LEU A 45 -2.63 0.53 -0.47
CA LEU A 45 -3.66 1.39 -1.09
C LEU A 45 -5.01 1.24 -0.37
N ILE A 46 -5.01 0.54 0.76
CA ILE A 46 -6.21 0.17 1.50
C ILE A 46 -6.70 1.39 2.27
N LYS A 47 -7.92 1.85 1.95
CA LYS A 47 -8.58 2.93 2.68
C LYS A 47 -9.34 2.33 3.85
N GLY A 48 -8.94 2.70 5.06
CA GLY A 48 -9.55 2.25 6.31
C GLY A 48 -8.55 2.27 7.45
N VAL A 49 -9.06 2.06 8.65
CA VAL A 49 -8.30 1.83 9.88
C VAL A 49 -8.82 0.56 10.51
N ASP A 50 -7.99 -0.10 11.31
CA ASP A 50 -8.41 -1.19 12.17
C ASP A 50 -8.57 -0.69 13.61
N GLU A 51 -9.19 -1.51 14.45
CA GLU A 51 -9.34 -1.24 15.89
C GLU A 51 -8.40 -2.14 16.69
N GLY A 52 -7.63 -1.53 17.58
CA GLY A 52 -6.75 -2.19 18.52
C GLY A 52 -7.09 -1.87 19.98
N PRO A 53 -6.43 -2.52 20.94
CA PRO A 53 -6.66 -2.29 22.37
C PRO A 53 -6.40 -0.84 22.81
N ASP A 54 -5.49 -0.14 22.12
CA ASP A 54 -5.11 1.24 22.40
C ASP A 54 -5.80 2.28 21.49
N GLY A 55 -6.81 1.86 20.72
CA GLY A 55 -7.57 2.71 19.79
C GLY A 55 -7.33 2.38 18.32
N LEU A 56 -7.33 3.40 17.47
CA LEU A 56 -7.19 3.23 16.02
C LEU A 56 -5.80 2.71 15.65
N ARG A 57 -5.77 1.75 14.73
CA ARG A 57 -4.55 1.20 14.14
C ARG A 57 -4.53 1.42 12.63
N LEU A 58 -3.38 1.85 12.12
CA LEU A 58 -3.18 1.97 10.68
C LEU A 58 -2.99 0.59 10.04
N ILE A 59 -3.47 0.43 8.80
CA ILE A 59 -3.35 -0.84 8.08
C ILE A 59 -1.89 -1.10 7.72
N SER A 60 -1.14 -0.05 7.36
CA SER A 60 0.30 -0.17 7.09
C SER A 60 1.08 -0.69 8.30
N ASP A 61 0.76 -0.22 9.52
CA ASP A 61 1.39 -0.71 10.76
C ASP A 61 1.11 -2.20 10.99
N ILE A 62 -0.13 -2.65 10.75
CA ILE A 62 -0.51 -4.06 10.90
C ILE A 62 0.27 -4.95 9.93
N ILE A 63 0.42 -4.51 8.67
CA ILE A 63 1.19 -5.23 7.66
C ILE A 63 2.67 -5.26 8.06
N GLN A 64 3.22 -4.11 8.48
CA GLN A 64 4.60 -3.99 8.91
C GLN A 64 4.91 -4.91 10.09
N GLU A 65 4.05 -4.96 11.11
CA GLU A 65 4.23 -5.86 12.26
C GLU A 65 4.17 -7.34 11.88
N LYS A 66 3.26 -7.72 10.98
CA LYS A 66 3.07 -9.13 10.60
C LYS A 66 4.16 -9.63 9.67
N LEU A 67 4.62 -8.79 8.74
CA LEU A 67 5.52 -9.18 7.66
C LEU A 67 6.97 -8.71 7.85
N GLY A 68 7.21 -7.70 8.69
CA GLY A 68 8.54 -7.18 9.00
C GLY A 68 9.20 -6.41 7.86
N ILE A 69 8.42 -5.86 6.92
CA ILE A 69 8.89 -5.09 5.77
C ILE A 69 8.58 -3.61 5.93
N GLU A 70 9.37 -2.74 5.29
CA GLU A 70 9.07 -1.30 5.26
C GLU A 70 7.78 -1.04 4.49
N MET A 71 6.89 -0.23 5.09
CA MET A 71 5.61 0.10 4.49
C MET A 71 5.53 1.56 4.04
N SER A 72 4.96 1.75 2.87
CA SER A 72 4.50 3.03 2.32
C SER A 72 2.99 2.98 2.11
N VAL A 73 2.38 4.13 1.83
CA VAL A 73 0.96 4.22 1.52
C VAL A 73 0.72 5.05 0.28
N LEU A 74 -0.35 4.76 -0.46
CA LEU A 74 -0.80 5.60 -1.57
C LEU A 74 -2.28 5.93 -1.35
N MET A 75 -2.56 7.22 -1.15
CA MET A 75 -3.89 7.73 -0.87
C MET A 75 -4.21 8.92 -1.79
N GLY A 76 -5.40 8.91 -2.36
CA GLY A 76 -5.85 9.95 -3.29
C GLY A 76 -7.33 9.84 -3.65
N ALA A 77 -7.82 10.81 -4.41
CA ALA A 77 -9.17 10.83 -4.99
C ALA A 77 -9.18 10.01 -6.29
N ASN A 78 -8.92 8.71 -6.15
CA ASN A 78 -8.62 7.83 -7.28
C ASN A 78 -9.79 6.87 -7.50
N ILE A 79 -10.82 7.28 -8.26
CA ILE A 79 -11.91 6.37 -8.64
C ILE A 79 -11.36 5.39 -9.68
N ALA A 80 -11.38 4.10 -9.38
CA ALA A 80 -10.69 3.07 -10.18
C ALA A 80 -11.06 3.12 -11.66
N ASN A 81 -12.34 3.30 -11.99
CA ASN A 81 -12.80 3.40 -13.38
C ASN A 81 -12.25 4.64 -14.09
N GLU A 82 -12.15 5.78 -13.41
CA GLU A 82 -11.61 7.01 -14.00
C GLU A 82 -10.10 6.90 -14.25
N VAL A 83 -9.38 6.27 -13.31
CA VAL A 83 -7.94 5.97 -13.50
C VAL A 83 -7.74 5.02 -14.69
N ALA A 84 -8.57 3.98 -14.81
CA ALA A 84 -8.52 3.02 -15.91
C ALA A 84 -8.88 3.66 -17.28
N GLU A 85 -9.74 4.68 -17.28
CA GLU A 85 -10.09 5.51 -18.45
C GLU A 85 -9.04 6.59 -18.74
N GLU A 86 -7.90 6.59 -18.05
CA GLU A 86 -6.82 7.58 -18.17
C GLU A 86 -7.28 9.03 -17.94
N LYS A 87 -8.35 9.23 -17.17
CA LYS A 87 -8.75 10.58 -16.76
C LYS A 87 -7.71 11.13 -15.79
N PHE A 88 -7.42 12.42 -15.94
CA PHE A 88 -6.47 13.12 -15.09
C PHE A 88 -6.89 13.04 -13.61
N CYS A 89 -5.98 12.55 -12.76
CA CYS A 89 -6.10 12.63 -11.32
C CYS A 89 -4.71 12.65 -10.65
N GLU A 90 -4.73 12.91 -9.34
CA GLU A 90 -3.53 13.05 -8.52
C GLU A 90 -3.63 12.18 -7.28
N THR A 91 -2.48 11.67 -6.83
CA THR A 91 -2.38 10.89 -5.59
C THR A 91 -1.16 11.28 -4.78
N THR A 92 -1.21 10.97 -3.50
CA THR A 92 -0.08 11.15 -2.57
C THR A 92 0.46 9.79 -2.16
N ILE A 93 1.79 9.63 -2.23
CA ILE A 93 2.52 8.53 -1.61
C ILE A 93 3.10 9.02 -0.28
N GLY A 94 2.71 8.38 0.82
CA GLY A 94 3.35 8.55 2.11
C GLY A 94 4.49 7.54 2.26
N CYS A 95 5.74 8.01 2.31
CA CYS A 95 6.91 7.14 2.37
C CYS A 95 8.04 7.80 3.18
N ARG A 96 8.40 7.18 4.31
CA ARG A 96 9.48 7.68 5.19
C ARG A 96 10.86 7.56 4.53
N ASN A 97 11.09 6.49 3.77
CA ASN A 97 12.34 6.27 3.06
C ASN A 97 12.32 6.96 1.69
N ARG A 98 13.09 8.03 1.54
CA ARG A 98 13.12 8.83 0.30
C ARG A 98 13.49 8.03 -0.95
N GLN A 99 14.38 7.04 -0.83
CA GLN A 99 14.80 6.22 -1.98
C GLN A 99 13.65 5.32 -2.43
N HIS A 100 12.96 4.65 -1.49
CA HIS A 100 11.76 3.88 -1.80
C HIS A 100 10.65 4.76 -2.37
N GLY A 101 10.44 5.96 -1.81
CA GLY A 101 9.45 6.91 -2.30
C GLY A 101 9.66 7.30 -3.77
N GLN A 102 10.92 7.49 -4.20
CA GLN A 102 11.23 7.79 -5.60
C GLN A 102 10.95 6.59 -6.52
N VAL A 103 11.36 5.38 -6.13
CA VAL A 103 11.07 4.15 -6.89
C VAL A 103 9.57 3.92 -7.02
N LEU A 104 8.82 4.07 -5.94
CA LEU A 104 7.36 3.92 -5.95
C LEU A 104 6.67 5.01 -6.78
N LYS A 105 7.18 6.24 -6.75
CA LYS A 105 6.70 7.31 -7.63
C LYS A 105 6.91 6.97 -9.10
N GLU A 106 8.10 6.50 -9.47
CA GLU A 106 8.40 6.10 -10.85
C GLU A 106 7.54 4.91 -11.29
N LEU A 107 7.28 3.97 -10.39
CA LEU A 107 6.41 2.81 -10.65
C LEU A 107 4.95 3.20 -10.90
N MET A 108 4.42 4.16 -10.14
CA MET A 108 3.00 4.50 -10.15
C MET A 108 2.63 5.66 -11.08
N GLN A 109 3.55 6.59 -11.34
CA GLN A 109 3.24 7.83 -12.04
C GLN A 109 3.04 7.61 -13.54
N THR A 110 1.99 8.23 -14.09
CA THR A 110 1.73 8.31 -15.53
C THR A 110 1.42 9.76 -15.92
N PRO A 111 1.27 10.11 -17.22
CA PRO A 111 0.87 11.45 -17.63
C PRO A 111 -0.45 11.93 -16.98
N ASN A 112 -1.38 11.00 -16.76
CA ASN A 112 -2.72 11.26 -16.21
C ASN A 112 -2.88 10.86 -14.74
N PHE A 113 -1.88 10.20 -14.14
CA PHE A 113 -1.85 9.83 -12.73
C PHE A 113 -0.63 10.45 -12.07
N ARG A 114 -0.77 11.69 -11.56
CA ARG A 114 0.36 12.43 -10.98
C ARG A 114 0.59 12.05 -9.53
N VAL A 115 1.85 11.86 -9.17
CA VAL A 115 2.24 11.38 -7.84
C VAL A 115 3.10 12.42 -7.12
N THR A 116 2.65 12.80 -5.93
CA THR A 116 3.45 13.56 -4.96
C THR A 116 3.87 12.62 -3.85
N VAL A 117 5.13 12.62 -3.44
CA VAL A 117 5.60 11.82 -2.30
C VAL A 117 5.97 12.72 -1.13
N VAL A 118 5.50 12.33 0.06
CA VAL A 118 5.67 13.05 1.33
C VAL A 118 6.16 12.07 2.41
N PRO A 119 6.92 12.55 3.42
CA PRO A 119 7.43 11.68 4.46
C PRO A 119 6.38 11.27 5.52
N GLU A 120 5.28 12.02 5.66
CA GLU A 120 4.24 11.80 6.69
C GLU A 120 3.26 10.66 6.31
N ALA A 121 3.76 9.42 6.28
CA ALA A 121 2.97 8.25 5.90
C ALA A 121 1.67 8.08 6.73
N ASP A 122 1.76 8.26 8.04
CA ASP A 122 0.63 8.10 8.97
C ASP A 122 -0.49 9.09 8.67
N THR A 123 -0.12 10.36 8.43
CA THR A 123 -1.05 11.43 8.09
C THR A 123 -1.74 11.17 6.75
N VAL A 124 -0.98 10.69 5.76
CA VAL A 124 -1.54 10.34 4.44
C VAL A 124 -2.56 9.20 4.57
N GLU A 125 -2.22 8.16 5.32
CA GLU A 125 -3.08 6.99 5.52
C GLU A 125 -4.36 7.33 6.28
N ILE A 126 -4.25 8.04 7.40
CA ILE A 126 -5.43 8.38 8.21
C ILE A 126 -6.38 9.31 7.44
N CYS A 127 -5.87 10.26 6.65
CA CYS A 127 -6.69 11.07 5.75
C CYS A 127 -7.39 10.22 4.67
N GLY A 128 -6.75 9.14 4.21
CA GLY A 128 -7.34 8.19 3.28
C GLY A 128 -8.48 7.37 3.86
N ALA A 129 -8.43 7.11 5.17
CA ALA A 129 -9.41 6.31 5.90
C ALA A 129 -10.63 7.09 6.41
N LEU A 130 -10.44 8.35 6.82
CA LEU A 130 -11.51 9.16 7.45
C LEU A 130 -12.43 9.90 6.46
N LYS A 131 -12.09 9.91 5.18
CA LYS A 131 -12.85 10.60 4.12
C LYS A 131 -14.00 9.76 3.59
#